data_AF-A0A7Y2HD24-F1
#
_entry.id   AF-A0A7Y2HD24-F1
#
_cell.length_a   1.000
_cell.length_b   1.000
_cell.length_c   1.000
_cell.angle_alpha   90.00
_cell.angle_beta   90.00
_cell.angle_gamma   90.00
#
_symmetry.space_group_name_H-M   'P 1'
#
loop_
_entity.id
_entity.type
_entity.pdbx_description
1 polymer ?
#
loop_
_entity_poly.entity_id
_entity_poly.type
_entity_poly.pdbx_seq_one_letter_code
_entity_poly.pdbx_strand_id
1 'polypeptide(L)'
;TVAPEKDTITTFEGLNIIPDYEIGDEEMPQIDILVVPSAENSMGADLENEELISFVRETGGKAKYVMSLCDGAFVLAKAGLTIDHESTTFPSDIPKYRDKFPELIVHEDVSFVHDDNLITSAGGAKSYDPALYLVELLYGRDAAVGVGKGLVIDWDINNIEHVIVR
;
A
#
# COMPACT_ATOMS: atom_id res chain seq x y z
N THR A 1 13.23 -3.40 4.21
CA THR A 1 12.60 -3.34 2.87
C THR A 1 12.96 -4.58 2.09
N VAL A 2 12.10 -4.98 1.15
CA VAL A 2 12.31 -6.17 0.31
C VAL A 2 12.22 -5.74 -1.15
N ALA A 3 13.09 -6.29 -2.00
CA ALA A 3 13.06 -6.13 -3.44
C ALA A 3 13.34 -7.50 -4.12
N PRO A 4 13.12 -7.66 -5.44
CA PRO A 4 13.45 -8.91 -6.12
C PRO A 4 14.91 -9.34 -5.92
N GLU A 5 15.84 -8.38 -5.97
CA GLU A 5 17.27 -8.58 -5.75
C GLU A 5 17.80 -7.56 -4.74
N LYS A 6 18.91 -7.86 -4.04
CA LYS A 6 19.57 -6.93 -3.09
C LYS A 6 20.33 -5.77 -3.73
N ASP A 7 20.26 -5.64 -5.05
CA ASP A 7 20.86 -4.52 -5.77
C ASP A 7 20.19 -3.18 -5.41
N THR A 8 20.94 -2.09 -5.63
CA THR A 8 20.43 -0.74 -5.37
C THR A 8 19.26 -0.43 -6.29
N ILE A 9 18.12 -0.04 -5.72
CA ILE A 9 16.95 0.44 -6.44
C ILE A 9 16.99 1.96 -6.55
N THR A 10 16.91 2.46 -7.78
CA THR A 10 16.78 3.89 -8.05
C THR A 10 15.30 4.26 -8.12
N THR A 11 14.84 5.14 -7.24
CA THR A 11 13.48 5.68 -7.26
C THR A 11 13.27 6.59 -8.48
N PHE A 12 12.01 6.88 -8.81
CA PHE A 12 11.65 7.86 -9.85
C PHE A 12 12.33 9.23 -9.65
N GLU A 13 12.53 9.65 -8.40
CA GLU A 13 13.17 10.92 -8.04
C GLU A 13 14.71 10.86 -8.04
N GLY A 14 15.30 9.74 -8.47
CA GLY A 14 16.75 9.54 -8.56
C GLY A 14 17.43 9.21 -7.22
N LEU A 15 16.67 8.96 -6.16
CA LEU A 15 17.22 8.45 -4.90
C LEU A 15 17.59 6.97 -5.00
N ASN A 16 18.69 6.58 -4.38
CA ASN A 16 19.16 5.20 -4.29
C ASN A 16 18.75 4.58 -2.96
N ILE A 17 18.08 3.42 -3.01
CA ILE A 17 17.67 2.63 -1.86
C ILE A 17 18.35 1.27 -1.94
N ILE A 18 18.97 0.85 -0.84
CA ILE A 18 19.53 -0.50 -0.70
C ILE A 18 18.50 -1.35 0.04
N PRO A 19 17.95 -2.41 -0.57
CA PRO A 19 17.01 -3.32 0.11
C PRO A 19 17.69 -4.06 1.26
N ASP A 20 16.95 -4.29 2.35
CA ASP A 20 17.45 -5.11 3.47
C ASP A 20 17.44 -6.61 3.11
N TYR A 21 16.46 -7.04 2.31
CA TYR A 21 16.24 -8.44 1.89
C TYR A 21 15.93 -8.52 0.40
N GLU A 22 16.26 -9.66 -0.20
CA GLU A 22 15.77 -10.06 -1.53
C GLU A 22 14.62 -11.06 -1.42
N ILE A 23 13.84 -11.23 -2.49
CA ILE A 23 12.77 -12.24 -2.50
C ILE A 23 13.41 -13.63 -2.39
N GLY A 24 12.94 -14.42 -1.43
CA GLY A 24 13.46 -15.76 -1.15
C GLY A 24 14.64 -15.80 -0.17
N ASP A 25 15.07 -14.66 0.38
CA ASP A 25 16.09 -14.63 1.44
C ASP A 25 15.62 -15.41 2.68
N GLU A 26 16.38 -16.44 3.09
CA GLU A 26 16.06 -17.30 4.23
C GLU A 26 16.07 -16.54 5.57
N GLU A 27 16.81 -15.44 5.66
CA GLU A 27 16.90 -14.58 6.85
C GLU A 27 15.75 -13.56 6.93
N MET A 28 14.90 -13.48 5.90
CA MET A 28 13.78 -12.55 5.89
C MET A 28 12.75 -12.92 6.98
N PRO A 29 12.42 -11.99 7.89
CA PRO A 29 11.43 -12.26 8.92
C PRO A 29 10.03 -12.38 8.31
N GLN A 30 9.12 -13.01 9.05
CA GLN A 30 7.69 -12.97 8.70
C GLN A 30 7.21 -11.51 8.63
N ILE A 31 6.55 -11.15 7.53
CA ILE A 31 5.99 -9.83 7.31
C ILE A 31 4.58 -9.78 7.91
N ASP A 32 4.44 -9.10 9.05
CA ASP A 32 3.14 -8.87 9.69
C ASP A 32 2.31 -7.80 8.97
N ILE A 33 2.96 -6.79 8.37
CA ILE A 33 2.32 -5.69 7.65
C ILE A 33 3.04 -5.54 6.31
N LEU A 34 2.35 -5.83 5.21
CA LEU A 34 2.88 -5.65 3.87
C LEU A 34 2.49 -4.27 3.35
N VAL A 35 3.47 -3.43 3.02
CA VAL A 35 3.23 -2.12 2.38
C VAL A 35 3.79 -2.17 0.96
N VAL A 36 2.93 -1.97 -0.04
CA VAL A 36 3.29 -1.90 -1.45
C VAL A 36 3.23 -0.44 -1.92
N PRO A 37 4.39 0.23 -2.11
CA PRO A 37 4.43 1.61 -2.56
C PRO A 37 4.13 1.73 -4.07
N SER A 38 3.99 2.96 -4.54
CA SER A 38 4.05 3.28 -5.97
C SER A 38 5.48 3.11 -6.49
N ALA A 39 5.60 2.61 -7.71
CA ALA A 39 6.81 2.62 -8.50
C ALA A 39 6.49 3.06 -9.94
N GLU A 40 7.52 3.47 -10.69
CA GLU A 40 7.39 3.92 -12.10
C GLU A 40 6.63 2.90 -12.96
N ASN A 41 6.80 1.61 -12.68
CA ASN A 41 6.25 0.52 -13.48
C ASN A 41 5.06 -0.20 -12.84
N SER A 42 4.45 0.35 -11.78
CA SER A 42 3.35 -0.31 -11.04
C SER A 42 2.09 -0.56 -11.88
N MET A 43 1.87 0.22 -12.95
CA MET A 43 0.79 0.01 -13.91
C MET A 43 1.21 -0.82 -15.15
N GLY A 44 2.49 -1.17 -15.26
CA GLY A 44 3.12 -1.74 -16.45
C GLY A 44 3.95 -2.98 -16.16
N ALA A 45 5.27 -2.89 -16.35
CA ALA A 45 6.17 -4.03 -16.32
C ALA A 45 6.15 -4.81 -15.00
N ASP A 46 5.87 -4.16 -13.86
CA ASP A 46 5.79 -4.83 -12.56
C ASP A 46 4.63 -5.82 -12.50
N LEU A 47 3.54 -5.58 -13.26
CA LEU A 47 2.39 -6.47 -13.33
C LEU A 47 2.64 -7.74 -14.15
N GLU A 48 3.73 -7.77 -14.90
CA GLU A 48 4.19 -8.92 -15.68
C GLU A 48 5.36 -9.65 -15.00
N ASN A 49 5.87 -9.12 -13.87
CA ASN A 49 6.87 -9.78 -13.07
C ASN A 49 6.22 -10.84 -12.17
N GLU A 50 6.24 -12.10 -12.62
CA GLU A 50 5.62 -13.22 -11.91
C GLU A 50 6.20 -13.46 -10.52
N GLU A 51 7.50 -13.21 -10.31
CA GLU A 51 8.16 -13.38 -9.02
C GLU A 51 7.65 -12.34 -8.01
N LEU A 52 7.61 -11.07 -8.41
CA LEU A 52 7.06 -9.99 -7.59
C LEU A 52 5.59 -10.24 -7.24
N ILE A 53 4.76 -10.58 -8.24
CA ILE A 53 3.33 -10.82 -8.04
C ILE A 53 3.09 -12.02 -7.12
N SER A 54 3.87 -13.10 -7.28
CA SER A 54 3.75 -14.29 -6.43
C SER A 54 4.18 -13.98 -5.00
N PHE A 55 5.29 -13.26 -4.82
CA PHE A 55 5.75 -12.81 -3.51
C PHE A 55 4.70 -11.94 -2.80
N VAL A 56 4.13 -10.95 -3.50
CA VAL A 56 3.09 -10.08 -2.94
C VAL A 56 1.86 -10.89 -2.55
N ARG A 57 1.38 -11.79 -3.41
CA ARG A 57 0.23 -12.67 -3.13
C ARG A 57 0.46 -13.53 -1.88
N GLU A 58 1.58 -14.23 -1.82
CA GLU A 58 1.89 -15.16 -0.72
C GLU A 58 2.12 -14.44 0.61
N THR A 59 2.81 -13.30 0.56
CA THR A 59 3.10 -12.48 1.73
C THR A 59 1.83 -11.80 2.23
N GLY A 60 1.08 -11.16 1.33
CA GLY A 60 -0.16 -10.46 1.67
C GLY A 60 -1.22 -11.40 2.22
N GLY A 61 -1.33 -12.63 1.69
CA GLY A 61 -2.26 -13.64 2.21
C GLY A 61 -1.94 -14.15 3.63
N LYS A 62 -0.76 -13.84 4.17
CA LYS A 62 -0.34 -14.19 5.54
C LYS A 62 -0.18 -12.98 6.46
N ALA A 63 -0.17 -11.77 5.90
CA ALA A 63 0.00 -10.53 6.64
C ALA A 63 -1.25 -10.20 7.45
N LYS A 64 -1.07 -9.57 8.62
CA LYS A 64 -2.17 -9.05 9.44
C LYS A 64 -2.80 -7.82 8.80
N TYR A 65 -2.01 -7.01 8.10
CA TYR A 65 -2.48 -5.89 7.29
C TYR A 65 -1.71 -5.82 5.97
N VAL A 66 -2.43 -5.45 4.91
CA VAL A 66 -1.87 -5.16 3.59
C VAL A 66 -2.20 -3.71 3.25
N MET A 67 -1.21 -2.93 2.85
CA MET A 67 -1.38 -1.53 2.51
C MET A 67 -0.83 -1.23 1.12
N SER A 68 -1.55 -0.44 0.31
CA SER A 68 -0.99 0.20 -0.88
C SER A 68 -0.95 1.72 -0.77
N LEU A 69 0.02 2.32 -1.45
CA LEU A 69 0.11 3.76 -1.67
C LEU A 69 0.13 4.06 -3.18
N CYS A 70 -0.74 4.98 -3.63
CA CYS A 70 -0.89 5.32 -5.06
C CYS A 70 -1.06 4.05 -5.92
N ASP A 71 -0.22 3.90 -6.96
CA ASP A 71 -0.31 2.84 -7.95
C ASP A 71 0.13 1.47 -7.44
N GLY A 72 0.62 1.36 -6.20
CA GLY A 72 0.83 0.07 -5.54
C GLY A 72 -0.45 -0.79 -5.49
N ALA A 73 -1.63 -0.15 -5.58
CA ALA A 73 -2.91 -0.84 -5.69
C ALA A 73 -3.01 -1.76 -6.92
N PHE A 74 -2.37 -1.42 -8.05
CA PHE A 74 -2.39 -2.25 -9.25
C PHE A 74 -1.65 -3.58 -9.03
N VAL A 75 -0.57 -3.56 -8.26
CA VAL A 75 0.20 -4.75 -7.88
C VAL A 75 -0.62 -5.63 -6.93
N LEU A 76 -1.29 -5.04 -5.94
CA LEU A 76 -2.20 -5.77 -5.05
C LEU A 76 -3.35 -6.42 -5.81
N ALA A 77 -3.95 -5.70 -6.77
CA ALA A 77 -5.02 -6.22 -7.61
C ALA A 77 -4.55 -7.38 -8.50
N LYS A 78 -3.40 -7.25 -9.16
CA LYS A 78 -2.79 -8.33 -9.95
C LYS A 78 -2.42 -9.55 -9.08
N ALA A 79 -2.02 -9.33 -7.82
CA ALA A 79 -1.78 -10.39 -6.85
C ALA A 79 -3.07 -11.08 -6.38
N GLY A 80 -4.24 -10.49 -6.63
CA GLY A 80 -5.55 -11.00 -6.22
C GLY A 80 -5.93 -10.63 -4.77
N LEU A 81 -5.20 -9.71 -4.14
CA LEU A 81 -5.42 -9.29 -2.75
C LEU A 81 -6.58 -8.29 -2.60
N THR A 82 -7.06 -7.72 -3.70
CA THR A 82 -8.20 -6.79 -3.70
C THR A 82 -9.50 -7.46 -4.15
N ILE A 83 -9.48 -8.75 -4.48
CA ILE A 83 -10.69 -9.48 -4.89
C ILE A 83 -11.65 -9.54 -3.70
N ASP A 84 -12.92 -9.26 -3.94
CA ASP A 84 -13.99 -9.19 -2.92
C ASP A 84 -13.84 -8.10 -1.83
N HIS A 85 -12.85 -7.19 -2.00
CA HIS A 85 -12.62 -6.01 -1.17
C HIS A 85 -12.81 -4.72 -1.96
N GLU A 86 -13.21 -3.66 -1.26
CA GLU A 86 -13.28 -2.31 -1.85
C GLU A 86 -11.92 -1.62 -1.75
N SER A 87 -11.57 -0.82 -2.76
CA SER A 87 -10.24 -0.20 -2.83
C SER A 87 -10.25 1.20 -3.46
N THR A 88 -9.13 1.89 -3.37
CA THR A 88 -8.84 3.15 -4.08
C THR A 88 -7.39 3.13 -4.61
N THR A 89 -7.04 4.12 -5.42
CA THR A 89 -5.69 4.31 -5.97
C THR A 89 -5.43 5.80 -6.21
N PHE A 90 -4.32 6.15 -6.84
CA PHE A 90 -4.02 7.54 -7.20
C PHE A 90 -5.16 8.17 -8.03
N PRO A 91 -5.60 9.42 -7.74
CA PRO A 91 -6.82 9.98 -8.31
C PRO A 91 -6.89 9.99 -9.84
N SER A 92 -5.77 10.29 -10.53
CA SER A 92 -5.75 10.31 -12.00
C SER A 92 -5.82 8.93 -12.65
N ASP A 93 -5.54 7.87 -11.88
CA ASP A 93 -5.40 6.51 -12.38
C ASP A 93 -6.59 5.62 -12.00
N ILE A 94 -7.57 6.16 -11.26
CA ILE A 94 -8.88 5.52 -11.00
C ILE A 94 -9.54 4.99 -12.28
N PRO A 95 -9.63 5.74 -13.40
CA PRO A 95 -10.24 5.22 -14.63
C PRO A 95 -9.48 4.01 -15.20
N LYS A 96 -8.15 4.03 -15.16
CA LYS A 96 -7.32 2.92 -15.65
C LYS A 96 -7.41 1.71 -14.73
N TYR A 97 -7.50 1.93 -13.42
CA TYR A 97 -7.63 0.86 -12.44
C TYR A 97 -8.95 0.11 -12.61
N ARG A 98 -10.06 0.83 -12.80
CA ARG A 98 -11.37 0.26 -13.15
C ARG A 98 -11.36 -0.46 -14.51
N ASP A 99 -10.68 0.09 -15.52
CA ASP A 99 -10.57 -0.55 -16.84
C ASP A 99 -9.79 -1.87 -16.78
N LYS A 100 -8.69 -1.89 -16.02
CA LYS A 100 -7.80 -3.05 -15.90
C LYS A 100 -8.37 -4.15 -15.01
N PHE A 101 -9.14 -3.78 -14.00
CA PHE A 101 -9.75 -4.69 -13.02
C PHE A 101 -11.25 -4.37 -12.85
N PRO A 102 -12.08 -4.66 -13.88
CA PRO A 102 -13.49 -4.26 -13.92
C PRO A 102 -14.38 -4.92 -12.85
N GLU A 103 -13.89 -5.97 -12.20
CA GLU A 103 -14.54 -6.65 -11.09
C GLU A 103 -14.43 -5.91 -9.76
N LEU A 104 -13.52 -4.95 -9.63
CA LEU A 104 -13.25 -4.27 -8.36
C LEU A 104 -14.24 -3.15 -8.07
N ILE A 105 -14.59 -3.00 -6.80
CA ILE A 105 -15.31 -1.83 -6.29
C ILE A 105 -14.26 -0.77 -5.94
N VAL A 106 -14.22 0.30 -6.73
CA VAL A 106 -13.19 1.35 -6.62
C VAL A 106 -13.81 2.68 -6.18
N HIS A 107 -13.36 3.20 -5.04
CA HIS A 107 -13.72 4.52 -4.51
C HIS A 107 -12.81 5.62 -5.06
N GLU A 108 -13.42 6.76 -5.34
CA GLU A 108 -12.74 8.01 -5.73
C GLU A 108 -12.98 9.10 -4.67
N ASP A 109 -12.22 10.19 -4.74
CA ASP A 109 -12.30 11.33 -3.82
C ASP A 109 -12.07 11.03 -2.33
N VAL A 110 -11.50 9.86 -2.01
CA VAL A 110 -11.12 9.43 -0.66
C VAL A 110 -9.60 9.47 -0.48
N SER A 111 -9.13 9.66 0.75
CA SER A 111 -7.71 9.52 1.10
C SER A 111 -7.28 8.05 1.14
N PHE A 112 -8.11 7.20 1.74
CA PHE A 112 -7.92 5.77 1.78
C PHE A 112 -9.25 5.01 1.95
N VAL A 113 -9.19 3.72 1.66
CA VAL A 113 -10.25 2.73 1.90
C VAL A 113 -9.68 1.65 2.79
N HIS A 114 -10.42 1.24 3.82
CA HIS A 114 -10.12 0.11 4.69
C HIS A 114 -11.24 -0.93 4.61
N ASP A 115 -10.90 -2.14 4.19
CA ASP A 115 -11.81 -3.30 4.11
C ASP A 115 -11.09 -4.54 4.66
N ASP A 116 -11.53 -5.03 5.82
CA ASP A 116 -10.92 -6.16 6.55
C ASP A 116 -9.44 -5.94 6.90
N ASN A 117 -8.50 -6.62 6.22
CA ASN A 117 -7.07 -6.43 6.42
C ASN A 117 -6.42 -5.54 5.35
N LEU A 118 -7.18 -5.06 4.36
CA LEU A 118 -6.69 -4.30 3.24
C LEU A 118 -6.91 -2.79 3.43
N ILE A 119 -5.83 -2.00 3.33
CA ILE A 119 -5.86 -0.54 3.34
C ILE A 119 -5.26 -0.01 2.03
N THR A 120 -6.06 0.58 1.15
CA THR A 120 -5.55 1.19 -0.09
C THR A 120 -5.66 2.70 -0.02
N SER A 121 -4.70 3.44 -0.59
CA SER A 121 -4.66 4.89 -0.47
C SER A 121 -4.35 5.60 -1.77
N ALA A 122 -4.95 6.79 -1.93
CA ALA A 122 -4.63 7.74 -2.98
C ALA A 122 -3.16 8.19 -2.96
N GLY A 123 -2.48 8.06 -1.81
CA GLY A 123 -1.05 8.28 -1.64
C GLY A 123 -0.58 9.73 -1.84
N GLY A 124 0.65 9.93 -2.34
CA GLY A 124 1.33 11.23 -2.31
C GLY A 124 1.55 11.71 -0.87
N ALA A 125 1.33 13.00 -0.58
CA ALA A 125 1.38 13.50 0.80
C ALA A 125 0.31 12.86 1.70
N LYS A 126 -0.82 12.41 1.13
CA LYS A 126 -1.88 11.72 1.87
C LYS A 126 -1.50 10.30 2.32
N SER A 127 -0.32 9.78 1.92
CA SER A 127 0.19 8.49 2.41
C SER A 127 0.34 8.44 3.94
N TYR A 128 0.48 9.59 4.60
CA TYR A 128 0.50 9.65 6.05
C TYR A 128 -0.86 9.35 6.68
N ASP A 129 -1.95 9.54 5.94
CA ASP A 129 -3.29 9.29 6.46
C ASP A 129 -3.54 7.82 6.81
N PRO A 130 -3.45 6.86 5.87
CA PRO A 130 -3.59 5.45 6.21
C PRO A 130 -2.51 4.96 7.18
N ALA A 131 -1.31 5.57 7.16
CA ALA A 131 -0.21 5.19 8.05
C ALA A 131 -0.52 5.56 9.51
N LEU A 132 -0.94 6.79 9.78
CA LEU A 132 -1.32 7.25 11.12
C LEU A 132 -2.63 6.59 11.57
N TYR A 133 -3.56 6.34 10.66
CA TYR A 133 -4.74 5.54 10.92
C TYR A 133 -4.39 4.12 11.39
N LEU A 134 -3.45 3.44 10.72
CA LEU A 134 -3.00 2.12 11.14
C LEU A 134 -2.28 2.15 12.50
N VAL A 135 -1.53 3.22 12.80
CA VAL A 135 -0.99 3.43 14.15
C VAL A 135 -2.11 3.56 15.19
N GLU A 136 -3.17 4.28 14.87
CA GLU A 136 -4.34 4.43 15.75
C GLU A 136 -5.06 3.09 15.99
N LEU A 137 -5.20 2.26 14.95
CA LEU A 137 -5.77 0.92 15.08
C LEU A 137 -4.94 0.00 15.97
N LEU A 138 -3.61 0.03 15.82
CA LEU A 138 -2.71 -0.90 16.51
C LEU A 138 -2.36 -0.46 17.94
N TYR A 139 -2.22 0.85 18.15
CA TYR A 139 -1.63 1.41 19.38
C TYR A 139 -2.52 2.47 20.05
N GLY A 140 -3.67 2.77 19.47
CA GLY A 140 -4.62 3.74 19.99
C GLY A 140 -4.34 5.18 19.56
N ARG A 141 -5.35 6.04 19.74
CA ARG A 141 -5.36 7.44 19.30
C ARG A 141 -4.19 8.26 19.82
N ASP A 142 -3.85 8.12 21.11
CA ASP A 142 -2.77 8.92 21.72
C ASP A 142 -1.41 8.65 21.06
N ALA A 143 -1.15 7.40 20.64
CA ALA A 143 0.06 7.05 19.90
C ALA A 143 0.07 7.69 18.51
N ALA A 144 -1.03 7.61 17.77
CA ALA A 144 -1.15 8.21 16.44
C ALA A 144 -0.99 9.74 16.47
N VAL A 145 -1.67 10.41 17.41
CA VAL A 145 -1.53 11.86 17.64
C VAL A 145 -0.11 12.22 18.05
N GLY A 146 0.54 11.39 18.88
CA GLY A 146 1.94 11.57 19.27
C GLY A 146 2.90 11.50 18.08
N VAL A 147 2.75 10.49 17.22
CA VAL A 147 3.54 10.34 15.99
C VAL A 147 3.27 11.50 15.03
N GLY A 148 2.00 11.86 14.81
CA GLY A 148 1.61 12.99 13.99
C GLY A 148 2.27 14.29 14.44
N LYS A 149 2.21 14.61 15.74
CA LYS A 149 2.90 15.78 16.32
C LYS A 149 4.41 15.77 16.05
N GLY A 150 5.06 14.61 16.15
CA GLY A 150 6.49 14.46 15.84
C GLY A 150 6.82 14.74 14.37
N LEU A 151 5.88 14.46 13.46
CA LEU A 151 5.97 14.75 12.02
C LEU A 151 5.43 16.14 11.65
N VAL A 152 5.00 16.94 12.62
CA VAL A 152 4.35 18.24 12.40
C VAL A 152 3.05 18.12 11.58
N ILE A 153 2.33 17.02 11.78
CA ILE A 153 1.02 16.73 11.20
C ILE A 153 -0.02 16.80 12.31
N ASP A 154 -1.02 17.67 12.15
CA ASP A 154 -2.17 17.74 13.06
C ASP A 154 -3.16 16.62 12.72
N TRP A 155 -2.85 15.42 13.21
CA TRP A 155 -3.59 14.20 12.92
C TRP A 155 -4.95 14.17 13.61
N ASP A 156 -6.02 14.08 12.83
CA ASP A 156 -7.35 13.67 13.29
C ASP A 156 -8.10 12.94 12.17
N ILE A 157 -8.42 11.68 12.41
CA ILE A 157 -9.18 10.85 11.46
C ILE A 157 -10.52 11.47 11.04
N ASN A 158 -11.13 12.29 11.89
CA ASN A 158 -12.40 12.96 11.58
C ASN A 158 -12.27 14.06 10.51
N ASN A 159 -11.07 14.50 10.20
CA ASN A 159 -10.79 15.55 9.21
C ASN A 159 -10.39 14.97 7.84
N ILE A 160 -10.46 13.65 7.68
CA ILE A 160 -9.96 12.94 6.50
C ILE A 160 -11.12 12.21 5.85
N GLU A 161 -11.28 12.42 4.55
CA GLU A 161 -12.25 11.67 3.77
C GLU A 161 -11.73 10.23 3.59
N HIS A 162 -12.47 9.24 4.08
CA HIS A 162 -12.07 7.83 4.03
C HIS A 162 -13.30 6.92 4.07
N VAL A 163 -13.12 5.67 3.64
CA VAL A 163 -14.18 4.64 3.69
C VAL A 163 -13.69 3.48 4.56
N ILE A 164 -14.56 3.01 5.46
CA ILE A 164 -14.38 1.79 6.25
C ILE A 164 -15.54 0.86 5.92
N VAL A 165 -15.26 -0.33 5.40
CA VAL A 165 -16.29 -1.24 4.89
C VAL A 165 -16.70 -2.29 5.91
N ARG A 166 -15.74 -3.05 6.45
CA ARG A 166 -15.96 -4.22 7.32
C ARG A 166 -14.98 -4.22 8.49
#